data_AF-A0AA47MYF4-F1
#
_entry.id   AF-A0AA47MYF4-F1
#
_cell.length_a   1.000
_cell.length_b   1.000
_cell.length_c   1.000
_cell.angle_alpha   90.00
_cell.angle_beta   90.00
_cell.angle_gamma   90.00
#
_symmetry.space_group_name_H-M   'P 1'
#
loop_
_entity.id
_entity.type
_entity.pdbx_description
1 polymer ?
#
loop_
_entity_poly.entity_id
_entity_poly.type
_entity_poly.pdbx_seq_one_letter_code
_entity_poly.pdbx_strand_id
1 'polypeptide(L)'
;MFQELMWARQSDQESPQQFIYRMIGLKQTLLFQSRQASTDISYDHKTIQEVFLHTIYQGLGTKHADLRQRLRPLISNSQVTDEEILRQVMKIISDENEHQRRLGQPPRQKATQAHSAKVETADCNNNDKSRDTASDNKNLQTIQQLTAQVETLTHMVASLIDQRTALLTILMCLILQLCQPNSSHPLLLSQPPADLSNHS
;
A
#
# COMPACT_ATOMS: atom_id res chain seq x y z
N MET A 1 -24.32 -6.77 -1.42
CA MET A 1 -24.12 -5.59 -0.55
C MET A 1 -24.02 -5.94 0.93
N PHE A 2 -25.07 -6.33 1.65
CA PHE A 2 -24.92 -6.64 3.09
C PHE A 2 -23.95 -7.81 3.37
N GLN A 3 -24.08 -8.90 2.61
CA GLN A 3 -23.15 -10.04 2.68
C GLN A 3 -21.71 -9.64 2.32
N GLU A 4 -21.56 -8.71 1.37
CA GLU A 4 -20.26 -8.18 0.96
C GLU A 4 -19.59 -7.41 2.10
N LEU A 5 -20.34 -6.60 2.84
CA LEU A 5 -19.86 -5.97 4.07
C LEU A 5 -19.51 -7.01 5.14
N MET A 6 -20.34 -8.03 5.34
CA MET A 6 -20.12 -9.05 6.37
C MET A 6 -18.86 -9.90 6.13
N TRP A 7 -18.55 -10.19 4.86
CA TRP A 7 -17.42 -11.04 4.47
C TRP A 7 -16.19 -10.29 3.99
N ALA A 8 -16.23 -8.96 3.96
CA ALA A 8 -15.09 -8.19 3.51
C ALA A 8 -13.84 -8.47 4.37
N ARG A 9 -12.74 -8.67 3.65
CA ARG A 9 -11.38 -8.82 4.18
C ARG A 9 -10.45 -7.87 3.43
N GLN A 10 -9.43 -7.41 4.13
CA GLN A 10 -8.34 -6.66 3.52
C GLN A 10 -7.61 -7.57 2.53
N SER A 11 -7.43 -7.10 1.30
CA SER A 11 -6.62 -7.81 0.29
C SER A 11 -5.12 -7.71 0.59
N ASP A 12 -4.33 -8.67 0.12
CA ASP A 12 -2.87 -8.68 0.31
C ASP A 12 -2.19 -7.42 -0.24
N GLN A 13 -2.73 -6.87 -1.33
CA GLN A 13 -2.24 -5.66 -2.00
C GLN A 13 -2.90 -4.37 -1.49
N GLU A 14 -3.88 -4.48 -0.59
CA GLU A 14 -4.61 -3.34 -0.04
C GLU A 14 -3.93 -2.87 1.24
N SER A 15 -3.74 -1.56 1.39
CA SER A 15 -3.28 -0.98 2.65
C SER A 15 -4.43 -0.95 3.69
N PRO A 16 -4.13 -0.91 5.00
CA PRO A 16 -5.20 -0.80 6.01
C PRO A 16 -6.10 0.41 5.78
N GLN A 17 -5.52 1.53 5.37
CA GLN A 17 -6.27 2.76 5.07
C GLN A 17 -7.23 2.56 3.88
N GLN A 18 -6.77 1.94 2.79
CA GLN A 18 -7.61 1.62 1.64
C GLN A 18 -8.76 0.69 2.02
N PHE A 19 -8.48 -0.31 2.85
CA PHE A 19 -9.50 -1.20 3.39
C PHE A 19 -10.58 -0.44 4.15
N ILE A 20 -10.20 0.49 5.05
CA ILE A 20 -11.16 1.32 5.78
C ILE A 20 -12.00 2.18 4.83
N TYR A 21 -11.41 2.83 3.84
CA TYR A 21 -12.18 3.60 2.86
C TYR A 21 -13.21 2.74 2.12
N ARG A 22 -12.81 1.54 1.70
CA ARG A 22 -13.73 0.60 1.05
C ARG A 22 -14.86 0.18 1.98
N MET A 23 -14.58 -0.07 3.26
CA MET A 23 -15.62 -0.43 4.24
C MET A 23 -16.60 0.72 4.47
N ILE A 24 -16.10 1.95 4.56
CA ILE A 24 -16.95 3.16 4.67
C ILE A 24 -17.85 3.28 3.44
N GLY A 25 -17.29 3.07 2.24
CA GLY A 25 -18.07 3.08 0.99
C GLY A 25 -19.18 2.03 0.95
N LEU A 26 -18.90 0.80 1.40
CA LEU A 26 -19.91 -0.25 1.52
C LEU A 26 -21.00 0.12 2.53
N LYS A 27 -20.61 0.65 3.71
CA LYS A 27 -21.55 1.09 4.74
C LYS A 27 -22.48 2.18 4.20
N GLN A 28 -21.94 3.20 3.55
CA GLN A 28 -22.70 4.32 2.99
C GLN A 28 -23.65 3.86 1.88
N THR A 29 -23.19 2.99 0.99
CA THR A 29 -24.03 2.44 -0.09
C THR A 29 -25.20 1.64 0.48
N LEU A 30 -24.95 0.85 1.52
CA LEU A 30 -25.98 0.08 2.20
C LEU A 30 -27.01 0.97 2.91
N LEU A 31 -26.55 2.03 3.61
CA LEU A 31 -27.40 3.04 4.25
C LEU A 31 -28.22 3.84 3.24
N PHE A 32 -27.68 4.05 2.04
CA PHE A 32 -28.41 4.71 0.97
C PHE A 32 -29.50 3.80 0.39
N GLN A 33 -29.21 2.51 0.21
CA GLN A 33 -30.17 1.52 -0.28
C GLN A 33 -31.32 1.29 0.70
N SER A 34 -31.07 1.29 2.01
CA SER A 34 -32.13 1.09 3.02
C SER A 34 -33.17 2.21 3.05
N ARG A 35 -32.86 3.38 2.50
CA ARG A 35 -33.78 4.52 2.37
C ARG A 35 -34.63 4.48 1.10
N GLN A 36 -34.29 3.62 0.14
CA GLN A 36 -35.03 3.52 -1.11
C GLN A 36 -36.25 2.60 -0.91
N ALA A 37 -37.44 3.09 -1.27
CA ALA A 37 -38.74 2.48 -1.01
C ALA A 37 -39.00 1.13 -1.73
N SER A 38 -38.03 0.62 -2.49
CA SER A 38 -38.17 -0.56 -3.36
C SER A 38 -37.39 -1.78 -2.89
N THR A 39 -36.92 -1.81 -1.64
CA THR A 39 -36.16 -2.95 -1.11
C THR A 39 -37.03 -3.83 -0.21
N ASP A 40 -37.11 -5.12 -0.53
CA ASP A 40 -37.87 -6.14 0.22
C ASP A 40 -37.20 -6.50 1.56
N ILE A 41 -35.91 -6.15 1.69
CA ILE A 41 -35.08 -6.39 2.88
C ILE A 41 -34.35 -5.10 3.24
N SER A 42 -34.73 -4.46 4.34
CA SER A 42 -34.07 -3.28 4.90
C SER A 42 -33.41 -3.62 6.23
N TYR A 43 -32.16 -3.18 6.41
CA TYR A 43 -31.40 -3.36 7.64
C TYR A 43 -31.40 -2.06 8.45
N ASP A 44 -31.64 -2.17 9.75
CA ASP A 44 -31.56 -1.01 10.65
C ASP A 44 -30.13 -0.46 10.73
N HIS A 45 -30.01 0.86 10.91
CA HIS A 45 -28.73 1.57 10.99
C HIS A 45 -27.83 0.97 12.07
N LYS A 46 -28.40 0.55 13.21
CA LYS A 46 -27.64 -0.07 14.30
C LYS A 46 -26.99 -1.38 13.86
N THR A 47 -27.76 -2.25 13.20
CA THR A 47 -27.25 -3.54 12.67
C THR A 47 -26.13 -3.32 11.66
N ILE A 48 -26.30 -2.34 10.77
CA ILE A 48 -25.30 -1.99 9.75
C ILE A 48 -24.00 -1.52 10.42
N GLN A 49 -24.10 -0.64 11.42
CA GLN A 49 -22.97 -0.13 12.17
C GLN A 49 -22.25 -1.24 12.93
N GLU A 50 -22.97 -2.11 13.63
CA GLU A 50 -22.39 -3.23 14.37
C GLU A 50 -21.65 -4.20 13.45
N VAL A 51 -22.25 -4.57 12.32
CA VAL A 51 -21.59 -5.43 11.32
C VAL A 51 -20.37 -4.74 10.71
N PHE A 52 -20.47 -3.44 10.38
CA PHE A 52 -19.34 -2.67 9.86
C PHE A 52 -18.16 -2.66 10.83
N LEU A 53 -18.40 -2.34 12.11
CA LEU A 53 -17.38 -2.32 13.15
C LEU A 53 -16.76 -3.70 13.37
N HIS A 54 -17.60 -4.73 13.43
CA HIS A 54 -17.14 -6.10 13.54
C HIS A 54 -16.26 -6.48 12.35
N THR A 55 -16.74 -6.26 11.12
CA THR A 55 -16.00 -6.50 9.88
C THR A 55 -14.67 -5.78 9.86
N ILE A 56 -14.57 -4.52 10.28
CA ILE A 56 -13.27 -3.82 10.34
C ILE A 56 -12.31 -4.58 11.26
N TYR A 57 -12.76 -4.96 12.45
CA TYR A 57 -11.91 -5.66 13.42
C TYR A 57 -11.43 -7.03 12.93
N GLN A 58 -12.33 -7.88 12.44
CA GLN A 58 -11.95 -9.21 11.92
C GLN A 58 -11.30 -9.15 10.54
N GLY A 59 -11.63 -8.14 9.73
CA GLY A 59 -11.29 -8.08 8.32
C GLY A 59 -9.91 -7.51 8.00
N LEU A 60 -9.28 -6.83 8.95
CA LEU A 60 -7.87 -6.45 8.80
C LEU A 60 -6.98 -7.67 8.55
N GLY A 61 -5.92 -7.49 7.75
CA GLY A 61 -4.97 -8.55 7.42
C GLY A 61 -4.18 -9.04 8.65
N THR A 62 -3.70 -10.28 8.60
CA THR A 62 -2.87 -10.87 9.68
C THR A 62 -1.57 -10.10 9.90
N LYS A 63 -0.96 -9.58 8.82
CA LYS A 63 0.19 -8.66 8.84
C LYS A 63 -0.02 -7.36 9.63
N HIS A 64 -1.27 -7.03 9.97
CA HIS A 64 -1.64 -5.84 10.74
C HIS A 64 -2.31 -6.19 12.07
N ALA A 65 -1.90 -7.31 12.68
CA ALA A 65 -2.41 -7.75 13.99
C ALA A 65 -2.24 -6.68 15.08
N ASP A 66 -1.10 -5.99 15.13
CA ASP A 66 -0.85 -4.95 16.13
C ASP A 66 -1.77 -3.74 15.96
N LEU A 67 -1.99 -3.31 14.71
CA LEU A 67 -2.95 -2.26 14.38
C LEU A 67 -4.34 -2.66 14.87
N ARG A 68 -4.76 -3.90 14.61
CA ARG A 68 -6.06 -4.44 15.05
C ARG A 68 -6.22 -4.38 16.57
N GLN A 69 -5.19 -4.75 17.34
CA GLN A 69 -5.24 -4.69 18.80
C GLN A 69 -5.32 -3.25 19.31
N ARG A 70 -4.53 -2.33 18.74
CA ARG A 70 -4.56 -0.91 19.11
C ARG A 70 -5.86 -0.21 18.71
N LEU A 71 -6.54 -0.70 17.67
CA LEU A 71 -7.81 -0.15 17.19
C LEU A 71 -9.03 -0.70 17.96
N ARG A 72 -8.89 -1.88 18.60
CA ARG A 72 -9.97 -2.56 19.34
C ARG A 72 -10.75 -1.68 20.33
N PRO A 73 -10.11 -0.84 21.18
CA PRO A 73 -10.85 -0.02 22.15
C PRO A 73 -11.82 0.93 21.46
N LEU A 74 -11.42 1.46 20.31
CA LEU A 74 -12.23 2.38 19.53
C LEU A 74 -13.41 1.68 18.85
N ILE A 75 -13.16 0.50 18.25
CA ILE A 75 -14.19 -0.28 17.54
C ILE A 75 -15.24 -0.86 18.51
N SER A 76 -14.88 -1.06 19.78
CA SER A 76 -15.82 -1.58 20.80
C SER A 76 -16.94 -0.59 21.13
N ASN A 77 -16.79 0.68 20.74
CA ASN A 77 -17.82 1.70 20.88
C ASN A 77 -18.68 1.78 19.62
N SER A 78 -19.97 1.43 19.72
CA SER A 78 -20.91 1.47 18.59
C SER A 78 -21.18 2.87 18.04
N GLN A 79 -20.93 3.91 18.85
CA GLN A 79 -21.14 5.32 18.50
C GLN A 79 -19.93 5.97 17.81
N VAL A 80 -18.86 5.21 17.54
CA VAL A 80 -17.70 5.75 16.85
C VAL A 80 -18.05 6.18 15.42
N THR A 81 -17.53 7.33 14.99
CA THR A 81 -17.71 7.85 13.63
C THR A 81 -16.66 7.31 12.66
N ASP A 82 -16.96 7.37 11.37
CA ASP A 82 -16.06 6.91 10.32
C ASP A 82 -14.74 7.68 10.31
N GLU A 83 -14.81 8.98 10.58
CA GLU A 83 -13.66 9.88 10.65
C GLU A 83 -12.75 9.53 11.83
N GLU A 84 -13.33 9.15 12.98
CA GLU A 84 -12.56 8.77 14.16
C GLU A 84 -11.81 7.46 13.93
N ILE A 85 -12.46 6.46 13.31
CA ILE A 85 -11.80 5.22 12.91
C ILE A 85 -10.64 5.53 11.96
N LEU A 86 -10.90 6.32 10.92
CA LEU A 86 -9.90 6.65 9.91
C LEU A 86 -8.70 7.41 10.52
N ARG A 87 -8.98 8.42 11.35
CA ARG A 87 -7.96 9.19 12.08
C ARG A 87 -7.09 8.28 12.94
N GLN A 88 -7.71 7.38 13.71
CA GLN A 88 -6.98 6.47 14.59
C GLN A 88 -6.11 5.49 13.80
N VAL A 89 -6.62 4.95 12.69
CA VAL A 89 -5.83 4.08 11.79
C VAL A 89 -4.63 4.81 11.22
N MET A 90 -4.81 6.02 10.69
CA MET A 90 -3.71 6.82 10.17
C MET A 90 -2.68 7.17 11.25
N LYS A 91 -3.15 7.51 12.46
CA LYS A 91 -2.27 7.77 13.61
C LYS A 91 -1.42 6.56 13.97
N ILE A 92 -2.04 5.38 14.11
CA ILE A 92 -1.32 4.14 14.45
C ILE A 92 -0.25 3.82 13.38
N ILE A 93 -0.60 3.93 12.10
CA ILE A 93 0.34 3.71 10.99
C ILE A 93 1.49 4.72 11.02
N SER A 94 1.21 5.99 11.31
CA SER A 94 2.23 7.03 11.43
C SER A 94 3.17 6.77 12.61
N ASP A 95 2.61 6.42 13.78
CA ASP A 95 3.38 6.10 14.99
C ASP A 95 4.31 4.90 14.72
N GLU A 96 3.82 3.87 14.01
CA GLU A 96 4.59 2.68 13.66
C GLU A 96 5.71 2.99 12.65
N ASN A 97 5.43 3.76 11.60
CA ASN A 97 6.44 4.19 10.65
C ASN A 97 7.55 5.02 11.32
N GLU A 98 7.20 5.87 12.28
CA GLU A 98 8.17 6.64 13.05
C GLU A 98 9.02 5.72 13.95
N HIS A 99 8.41 4.72 14.57
CA HIS A 99 9.12 3.72 15.37
C HIS A 99 10.16 2.96 14.52
N GLN A 100 9.77 2.50 13.34
CA GLN A 100 10.65 1.80 12.40
C GLN A 100 11.81 2.68 11.92
N ARG A 101 11.59 3.98 11.70
CA ARG A 101 12.65 4.93 11.35
C ARG A 101 13.69 5.09 12.45
N ARG A 102 13.27 5.10 13.72
CA ARG A 102 14.18 5.26 14.87
C ARG A 102 14.97 4.00 15.18
N LEU A 103 14.35 2.82 15.03
CA LEU A 103 15.05 1.54 15.22
C LEU A 103 15.96 1.18 14.05
N GLY A 104 15.62 1.63 12.83
CA GLY A 104 16.40 1.36 11.61
C GLY A 104 17.60 2.29 11.39
N GLN A 105 17.78 3.33 12.21
CA GLN A 105 18.98 4.16 12.15
C GLN A 105 20.04 3.59 13.10
N PRO A 106 21.18 3.07 12.60
CA PRO A 106 22.28 2.71 13.47
C PRO A 106 22.71 3.98 14.25
N PRO A 107 23.08 3.86 15.54
CA PRO A 107 23.57 5.00 16.29
C PRO A 107 24.76 5.58 15.52
N ARG A 108 24.60 6.79 14.97
CA ARG A 108 25.75 7.57 14.52
C ARG A 108 26.59 7.77 15.76
N GLN A 109 27.69 7.03 15.87
CA GLN A 109 28.72 7.23 16.87
C GLN A 109 29.26 8.65 16.68
N LYS A 110 28.62 9.63 17.34
CA LYS A 110 29.28 10.88 17.66
C LYS A 110 30.31 10.49 18.70
N ALA A 111 31.57 10.43 18.28
CA ALA A 111 32.70 10.37 19.17
C ALA A 111 32.70 11.65 20.02
N THR A 112 31.95 11.62 21.12
CA THR A 112 32.10 12.61 22.19
C THR A 112 33.39 12.23 22.91
N GLN A 113 34.49 12.91 22.58
CA GLN A 113 35.67 12.93 23.44
C GLN A 113 35.26 13.57 24.77
N ALA A 114 34.92 12.73 25.75
CA ALA A 114 34.94 13.12 27.15
C ALA A 114 36.38 12.97 27.64
N HIS A 115 37.06 14.08 27.93
CA HIS A 115 38.33 14.04 28.67
C HIS A 115 38.03 13.60 30.10
N SER A 116 38.30 12.33 30.40
CA SER A 116 38.38 11.83 31.76
C SER A 116 39.69 12.32 32.40
N ALA A 117 39.58 12.97 33.56
CA ALA A 117 40.74 13.46 34.32
C ALA A 117 41.60 12.29 34.79
N LYS A 118 42.88 12.34 34.43
CA LYS A 118 43.93 11.36 34.74
C LYS A 118 44.28 11.45 36.23
N VAL A 119 44.09 10.37 36.98
CA VAL A 119 44.80 10.12 38.25
C VAL A 119 45.66 8.89 38.04
N GLU A 120 46.98 9.07 38.11
CA GLU A 120 47.99 8.02 38.07
C GLU A 120 47.98 7.24 39.38
N THR A 121 47.96 5.91 39.29
CA THR A 121 48.71 5.02 40.19
C THR A 121 48.99 3.71 39.46
N ALA A 122 50.17 3.16 39.73
CA ALA A 122 50.91 2.22 38.93
C ALA A 122 50.47 0.73 39.03
N ASP A 123 50.71 0.03 37.93
CA ASP A 123 51.11 -1.37 37.73
C ASP A 123 50.43 -2.52 38.50
N CYS A 124 49.74 -3.38 37.74
CA CYS A 124 49.78 -4.85 37.85
C CYS A 124 49.52 -5.48 36.47
N ASN A 125 50.23 -6.58 36.20
CA ASN A 125 50.55 -7.15 34.90
C ASN A 125 49.59 -8.29 34.46
N ASN A 126 49.53 -8.50 33.13
CA ASN A 126 49.28 -9.74 32.37
C ASN A 126 47.86 -10.23 32.00
N ASN A 127 47.77 -10.46 30.67
CA ASN A 127 47.01 -11.45 29.90
C ASN A 127 45.51 -11.22 29.65
N ASP A 128 45.20 -10.42 28.62
CA ASP A 128 44.07 -10.73 27.75
C ASP A 128 44.40 -10.39 26.29
N LYS A 129 44.75 -11.43 25.52
CA LYS A 129 44.94 -11.31 24.07
C LYS A 129 44.50 -12.63 23.45
N SER A 130 43.24 -12.65 22.99
CA SER A 130 42.74 -13.33 21.79
C SER A 130 41.33 -13.87 22.01
N ARG A 131 40.30 -13.05 21.74
CA ARG A 131 38.97 -13.60 21.41
C ARG A 131 38.02 -12.74 20.58
N ASP A 132 38.34 -11.48 20.25
CA ASP A 132 37.37 -10.60 19.56
C ASP A 132 37.52 -10.53 18.02
N THR A 133 38.68 -10.85 17.45
CA THR A 133 38.91 -10.70 15.99
C THR A 133 38.12 -11.70 15.12
N ALA A 134 37.64 -12.80 15.70
CA ALA A 134 36.88 -13.82 14.97
C ALA A 134 35.37 -13.50 14.85
N SER A 135 34.83 -12.68 15.76
CA SER A 135 33.42 -12.29 15.76
C SER A 135 33.16 -11.17 14.75
N ASP A 136 34.05 -10.18 14.69
CA ASP A 136 33.94 -9.05 13.77
C ASP A 136 34.11 -9.45 12.30
N ASN A 137 34.96 -10.43 12.02
CA ASN A 137 35.15 -10.94 10.65
C ASN A 137 33.91 -11.71 10.15
N LYS A 138 33.22 -12.45 11.04
CA LYS A 138 31.94 -13.11 10.72
C LYS A 138 30.83 -12.11 10.45
N ASN A 139 30.74 -11.03 11.25
CA ASN A 139 29.79 -9.95 11.03
C ASN A 139 30.06 -9.20 9.73
N LEU A 140 31.33 -8.98 9.37
CA LEU A 140 31.69 -8.37 8.09
C LEU A 140 31.29 -9.26 6.90
N GLN A 141 31.50 -10.57 7.02
CA GLN A 141 31.14 -11.54 5.98
C GLN A 141 29.62 -11.67 5.81
N THR A 142 28.85 -11.67 6.90
CA THR A 142 27.37 -11.69 6.82
C THR A 142 26.81 -10.40 6.22
N ILE A 143 27.39 -9.24 6.57
CA ILE A 143 27.00 -7.96 5.95
C ILE A 143 27.28 -7.97 4.44
N GLN A 144 28.46 -8.44 4.01
CA GLN A 144 28.77 -8.55 2.57
C GLN A 144 27.81 -9.50 1.84
N GLN A 145 27.47 -10.63 2.46
CA GLN A 145 26.54 -11.59 1.88
C GLN A 145 25.12 -11.02 1.77
N LEU A 146 24.65 -10.28 2.78
CA LEU A 146 23.36 -9.61 2.73
C LEU A 146 23.34 -8.50 1.68
N THR A 147 24.41 -7.71 1.55
CA THR A 147 24.53 -6.68 0.50
C THR A 147 24.42 -7.30 -0.89
N ALA A 148 25.12 -8.41 -1.16
CA ALA A 148 25.02 -9.10 -2.45
C ALA A 148 23.62 -9.65 -2.74
N GLN A 149 22.92 -10.15 -1.70
CA GLN A 149 21.53 -10.61 -1.84
C GLN A 149 20.57 -9.46 -2.13
N VAL A 150 20.74 -8.30 -1.47
CA VAL A 150 19.94 -7.10 -1.72
C VAL A 150 20.17 -6.57 -3.14
N GLU A 151 21.41 -6.55 -3.63
CA GLU A 151 21.72 -6.18 -5.01
C GLU A 151 21.04 -7.13 -6.01
N THR A 152 21.13 -8.44 -5.77
CA THR A 152 20.47 -9.45 -6.63
C THR A 152 18.95 -9.25 -6.64
N LEU A 153 18.33 -9.04 -5.48
CA LEU A 153 16.89 -8.79 -5.36
C LEU A 153 16.50 -7.49 -6.08
N THR A 154 17.33 -6.44 -5.94
CA THR A 154 17.12 -5.14 -6.60
C THR A 154 17.14 -5.30 -8.12
N HIS A 155 18.09 -6.08 -8.67
CA HIS A 155 18.14 -6.39 -10.09
C HIS A 155 16.92 -7.19 -10.58
N MET A 156 16.46 -8.17 -9.80
CA MET A 156 15.26 -8.94 -10.16
C MET A 156 14.00 -8.06 -10.14
N VAL A 157 13.86 -7.19 -9.14
CA VAL A 157 12.72 -6.25 -9.06
C VAL A 157 12.75 -5.26 -10.21
N ALA A 158 13.92 -4.71 -10.57
CA ALA A 158 14.06 -3.85 -11.75
C ALA A 158 13.63 -4.58 -13.03
N SER A 159 14.05 -5.83 -13.22
CA SER A 159 13.68 -6.64 -14.39
C SER A 159 12.16 -6.91 -14.46
N LEU A 160 11.51 -7.17 -13.32
CA LEU A 160 10.05 -7.37 -13.27
C LEU A 160 9.27 -6.07 -13.55
N ILE A 161 9.79 -4.93 -13.10
CA ILE A 161 9.21 -3.61 -13.41
C ILE A 161 9.33 -3.31 -14.90
N ASP A 162 10.48 -3.58 -15.51
CA ASP A 162 10.70 -3.39 -16.95
C ASP A 162 9.77 -4.30 -17.76
N GLN A 163 9.63 -5.57 -17.36
CA GLN A 163 8.70 -6.51 -18.01
C GLN A 163 7.24 -6.02 -17.93
N ARG A 164 6.81 -5.54 -16.76
CA ARG A 164 5.46 -4.99 -16.58
C ARG A 164 5.25 -3.74 -17.42
N THR A 165 6.25 -2.87 -17.51
CA THR A 165 6.21 -1.63 -18.30
C THR A 165 6.15 -1.91 -19.79
N ALA A 166 6.91 -2.90 -20.27
CA ALA A 166 6.85 -3.37 -21.65
C ALA A 166 5.46 -3.92 -22.01
N LEU A 167 4.86 -4.75 -21.14
CA LEU A 167 3.50 -5.28 -21.36
C LEU A 167 2.45 -4.18 -21.40
N LEU A 168 2.53 -3.18 -20.50
CA LEU A 168 1.62 -2.03 -20.52
C LEU A 168 1.79 -1.20 -21.80
N THR A 169 3.03 -1.02 -22.26
CA THR A 169 3.32 -0.29 -23.50
C THR A 169 2.76 -1.02 -24.72
N ILE A 170 2.93 -2.34 -24.79
CA ILE A 170 2.36 -3.18 -25.86
C ILE A 170 0.82 -3.09 -25.85
N LEU A 171 0.20 -3.16 -24.67
CA LEU A 171 -1.25 -3.04 -24.52
C LEU A 171 -1.75 -1.67 -25.00
N MET A 172 -1.06 -0.59 -24.65
CA MET A 172 -1.39 0.77 -25.10
C MET A 172 -1.25 0.91 -26.62
N CYS A 173 -0.20 0.35 -27.23
CA CYS A 173 -0.03 0.32 -28.68
C CYS A 173 -1.16 -0.46 -29.38
N LEU A 174 -1.58 -1.60 -28.82
CA LEU A 174 -2.68 -2.39 -29.37
C LEU A 174 -4.00 -1.61 -29.34
N ILE A 175 -4.28 -0.93 -28.22
CA ILE A 175 -5.48 -0.09 -28.07
C ILE A 175 -5.47 1.07 -29.09
N LEU A 176 -4.32 1.72 -29.30
CA LEU A 176 -4.16 2.78 -30.31
C LEU A 176 -4.35 2.26 -31.74
N GLN A 177 -3.91 1.04 -32.05
CA GLN A 177 -4.14 0.41 -33.36
C GLN A 177 -5.60 0.03 -33.59
N LEU A 178 -6.31 -0.40 -32.54
CA LEU A 178 -7.75 -0.71 -32.61
C LEU A 178 -8.63 0.55 -32.69
N CYS A 179 -8.13 1.70 -32.25
CA CYS A 179 -8.81 3.00 -32.34
C CYS A 179 -8.51 3.79 -33.63
N GLN A 180 -7.75 3.24 -34.59
CA GLN A 180 -7.61 3.86 -35.91
C GLN A 180 -8.97 3.83 -36.63
N PRO A 181 -9.55 4.98 -37.02
CA PRO A 181 -10.76 4.98 -37.84
C PRO A 181 -10.43 4.34 -39.18
N ASN A 182 -11.18 3.31 -39.55
CA ASN A 182 -11.10 2.61 -40.82
C ASN A 182 -11.39 3.59 -41.97
N SER A 183 -10.39 4.31 -42.46
CA SER A 183 -10.50 5.13 -43.66
C SER A 183 -10.36 4.24 -44.89
N SER A 184 -11.39 3.42 -45.13
CA SER A 184 -11.60 2.71 -46.39
C SER A 184 -12.85 3.25 -47.06
N HIS A 185 -12.72 4.33 -47.83
CA HIS A 185 -13.67 4.64 -48.90
C HIS A 185 -12.88 5.01 -50.17
N PRO A 186 -12.99 4.22 -51.26
CA PRO A 186 -12.56 4.68 -52.57
C PRO A 186 -13.55 5.74 -53.07
N LEU A 187 -13.01 6.91 -53.45
CA LEU A 187 -13.74 8.01 -54.08
C LEU A 187 -14.40 7.52 -55.37
N LEU A 188 -15.73 7.38 -55.34
CA LEU A 188 -16.54 7.13 -56.51
C LEU A 188 -16.76 8.47 -57.22
N LEU A 189 -16.09 8.59 -58.37
CA LEU A 189 -16.17 9.69 -59.33
C LEU A 189 -17.63 9.87 -59.79
N SER A 190 -18.32 10.88 -59.26
CA SER A 190 -19.62 11.31 -59.79
C SER A 190 -19.37 12.42 -60.82
N GLN A 191 -19.53 12.09 -62.11
CA GLN A 191 -19.63 13.08 -63.18
C GLN A 191 -20.87 13.97 -62.98
N PRO A 192 -20.80 15.28 -63.31
CA PRO A 192 -21.98 16.12 -63.40
C PRO A 192 -22.69 15.96 -64.76
N PRO A 193 -24.03 16.12 -64.82
CA PRO A 193 -24.76 16.15 -66.09
C PRO A 193 -24.53 17.48 -66.81
N ALA A 194 -24.17 17.40 -68.10
CA ALA A 194 -24.16 18.54 -68.99
C ALA A 194 -25.60 18.85 -69.39
N ASP A 195 -26.13 19.96 -68.86
CA ASP A 195 -27.40 20.52 -69.25
C ASP A 195 -27.29 21.20 -70.63
N LEU A 196 -28.37 21.03 -71.38
CA LEU A 196 -28.58 21.52 -72.73
C LEU A 196 -28.71 23.05 -72.73
N SER A 197 -27.76 23.76 -73.35
CA SER A 197 -27.99 25.12 -73.86
C SER A 197 -28.37 25.05 -75.34
N ASN A 198 -29.65 25.29 -75.63
CA ASN A 198 -30.16 25.50 -76.98
C ASN A 198 -30.65 26.94 -77.12
N HIS A 199 -30.20 27.59 -78.19
CA HIS A 199 -30.70 28.80 -78.85
C HIS A 199 -30.86 30.14 -78.10
N SER A 200 -30.04 31.12 -78.50
CA SER A 200 -30.49 32.17 -79.45
C SER A 200 -29.33 32.63 -80.31
#